data_AF-A0A1D6IRV0-F1
#
_entry.id   AF-A0A1D6IRV0-F1
#
_cell.length_a   1.000
_cell.length_b   1.000
_cell.length_c   1.000
_cell.angle_alpha   90.00
_cell.angle_beta   90.00
_cell.angle_gamma   90.00
#
_symmetry.space_group_name_H-M   'P 1'
#
loop_
_entity.id
_entity.type
_entity.pdbx_description
1 polymer ?
#
loop_
_entity_poly.entity_id
_entity_poly.type
_entity_poly.pdbx_seq_one_letter_code
_entity_poly.pdbx_strand_id
1 'polypeptide(L)' 'MDIIYQDSSCLALEQALHDEGVGPIDLPFMLLRAITKDFSDTQLIGRGGFGEVYKVCMYVIGN' A
#
# COMPACT_ATOMS: atom_id res chain seq x y z
N MET A 1 -3.34 16.83 7.82
CA MET A 1 -2.24 16.08 8.47
C MET A 1 -1.63 15.25 7.36
N ASP A 2 -0.76 15.95 6.64
CA ASP A 2 -0.32 15.57 5.32
C ASP A 2 0.76 14.50 5.47
N ILE A 3 0.38 13.30 5.08
CA ILE A 3 1.26 12.15 5.09
C ILE A 3 2.13 12.27 3.83
N ILE A 4 3.22 13.03 3.94
CA ILE A 4 4.29 13.02 2.94
C ILE A 4 5.23 11.87 3.33
N TYR A 5 4.85 10.62 3.03
CA TYR A 5 5.80 9.52 3.14
C TYR A 5 6.89 9.73 2.10
N GLN A 6 8.13 9.45 2.49
CA GLN A 6 9.31 9.48 1.63
C GLN A 6 8.98 8.96 0.23
N ASP A 7 9.13 9.86 -0.74
CA ASP A 7 8.92 9.69 -2.18
C ASP A 7 9.44 8.34 -2.71
N SER A 8 10.55 7.86 -2.14
CA SER A 8 11.23 6.60 -2.50
C SER A 8 10.42 5.33 -2.22
N SER A 9 9.70 5.25 -1.10
CA SER A 9 8.94 4.03 -0.73
C SER A 9 7.61 3.94 -1.48
N CYS A 10 7.01 5.09 -1.74
CA CYS A 10 5.86 5.24 -2.62
C CYS A 10 6.19 4.79 -4.05
N LEU A 11 7.37 5.18 -4.57
CA LEU A 11 7.84 4.78 -5.89
C LEU A 11 8.01 3.25 -6.04
N ALA A 12 8.59 2.58 -5.04
CA ALA A 12 8.75 1.12 -5.09
C ALA A 12 7.40 0.39 -5.14
N LEU A 13 6.41 0.88 -4.39
CA LEU A 13 5.05 0.37 -4.43
C LEU A 13 4.38 0.63 -5.80
N GLU A 14 4.48 1.86 -6.32
CA GLU A 14 3.92 2.21 -7.65
C GLU A 14 4.52 1.35 -8.76
N GLN A 15 5.84 1.16 -8.77
CA GLN A 15 6.52 0.29 -9.74
C GLN A 15 6.01 -1.15 -9.65
N ALA A 16 5.89 -1.69 -8.43
CA ALA A 16 5.39 -3.05 -8.23
C ALA A 16 3.92 -3.21 -8.64
N LEU A 17 3.09 -2.18 -8.48
CA LEU A 17 1.69 -2.20 -8.93
C LEU A 17 1.55 -2.22 -10.46
N HIS A 18 2.56 -1.73 -11.19
CA HIS A 18 2.57 -1.71 -12.66
C HIS A 18 3.28 -2.90 -13.30
N ASP A 19 3.93 -3.76 -12.53
CA ASP A 19 4.69 -4.91 -13.01
C ASP A 19 4.10 -6.23 -12.49
N GLU A 20 3.37 -6.95 -13.34
CA GLU A 20 2.78 -8.26 -12.99
C GLU A 20 3.82 -9.35 -12.72
N GLY A 21 5.08 -9.16 -13.15
CA GLY A 21 6.19 -10.09 -12.93
C GLY A 21 6.97 -9.86 -11.64
N VAL A 22 6.63 -8.81 -10.89
CA VAL A 22 7.36 -8.46 -9.66
C VAL A 22 7.12 -9.51 -8.57
N GLY A 23 8.19 -9.91 -7.90
CA GLY A 23 8.11 -10.73 -6.69
C GLY A 23 7.65 -9.91 -5.47
N PRO A 24 7.55 -10.54 -4.28
CA PRO A 24 7.35 -9.82 -3.04
C PRO A 24 8.42 -8.74 -2.84
N ILE A 25 8.00 -7.54 -2.43
CA ILE A 25 8.89 -6.41 -2.13
C ILE A 25 8.81 -6.03 -0.65
N ASP A 26 9.94 -5.60 -0.10
CA ASP A 26 9.99 -5.06 1.26
C ASP A 26 9.46 -3.63 1.29
N LEU A 27 8.42 -3.40 2.08
CA LEU A 27 7.82 -2.09 2.30
C LEU A 27 7.86 -1.72 3.78
N PRO A 28 8.11 -0.45 4.13
CA PRO A 28 8.05 0.00 5.51
C PRO A 28 6.66 -0.27 6.12
N PHE A 29 6.61 -0.83 7.32
CA PHE A 29 5.35 -1.07 8.03
C PHE A 29 4.51 0.20 8.19
N MET A 30 5.17 1.33 8.46
CA MET A 30 4.53 2.65 8.58
C MET A 30 3.82 3.07 7.29
N LEU A 31 4.38 2.73 6.12
CA LEU A 31 3.73 2.96 4.83
C LEU A 31 2.49 2.07 4.69
N LEU A 32 2.60 0.77 4.96
CA LEU A 32 1.48 -0.17 4.91
C LEU A 32 0.31 0.29 5.80
N ARG A 33 0.63 0.70 7.03
CA ARG A 33 -0.34 1.27 7.98
C ARG A 33 -1.02 2.50 7.41
N ALA A 34 -0.30 3.39 6.76
CA ALA A 34 -0.88 4.62 6.22
C ALA A 34 -1.81 4.36 5.02
N ILE A 35 -1.34 3.57 4.05
CA ILE A 35 -2.10 3.32 2.81
C ILE A 35 -3.35 2.44 3.04
N THR A 36 -3.37 1.65 4.11
CA THR A 36 -4.54 0.86 4.55
C THR A 36 -5.43 1.59 5.56
N LYS A 37 -5.15 2.87 5.86
CA LYS A 37 -5.85 3.64 6.90
C LYS A 37 -5.88 2.92 8.25
N ASP A 38 -4.70 2.51 8.69
CA ASP A 38 -4.44 1.74 9.91
C ASP A 38 -5.14 0.37 9.91
N PHE A 39 -5.02 -0.38 8.81
CA PHE A 39 -5.67 -1.69 8.62
C PHE A 39 -7.18 -1.67 8.90
N SER A 40 -7.83 -0.57 8.53
CA SER A 40 -9.26 -0.34 8.78
C SER A 40 -10.12 -1.37 8.05
N ASP A 41 -11.17 -1.87 8.73
CA ASP A 41 -12.16 -2.77 8.13
C ASP A 41 -12.85 -2.13 6.90
N THR A 42 -12.87 -0.80 6.77
CA THR A 42 -13.39 -0.11 5.58
C THR A 42 -12.52 -0.33 4.32
N GLN A 43 -11.27 -0.74 4.51
CA GLN A 43 -10.34 -1.11 3.45
C GLN A 43 -10.23 -2.62 3.28
N LEU A 44 -10.83 -3.43 4.17
CA LEU A 44 -10.80 -4.89 4.07
C LEU A 44 -11.66 -5.38 2.89
N ILE A 45 -11.08 -6.24 2.05
CA ILE A 45 -11.75 -6.86 0.90
C ILE A 45 -12.11 -8.32 1.22
N GLY A 46 -11.30 -9.01 2.02
CA GLY A 46 -11.57 -10.39 2.40
C GLY A 46 -10.65 -10.92 3.49
N ARG A 47 -11.10 -11.99 4.15
CA ARG A 47 -10.36 -12.75 5.16
C ARG A 47 -10.39 -14.24 4.80
N GLY A 48 -9.26 -14.93 4.91
CA GLY A 48 -9.18 -16.37 4.65
C GLY A 48 -8.03 -17.03 5.41
N GLY A 49 -7.79 -18.32 5.15
CA GLY A 49 -6.73 -19.10 5.83
C GLY A 49 -5.30 -18.60 5.60
N PHE A 50 -5.12 -17.65 4.67
CA PHE A 50 -3.82 -17.07 4.31
C PHE A 50 -3.66 -15.62 4.78
N GLY A 51 -4.66 -15.06 5.47
CA GLY A 51 -4.61 -13.71 6.02
C GLY A 51 -5.76 -12.82 5.56
N GLU A 52 -5.58 -11.52 5.80
CA GLU A 52 -6.52 -10.45 5.48
C GLU A 52 -6.00 -9.67 4.27
N VAL A 53 -6.92 -9.32 3.36
CA VAL A 53 -6.59 -8.58 2.14
C VAL A 53 -7.23 -7.21 2.21
N TYR A 54 -6.40 -6.16 2.14
CA TYR A 54 -6.83 -4.76 2.22
C TYR A 54 -6.61 -4.06 0.88
N LYS A 55 -7.55 -3.23 0.45
CA LYS A 55 -7.30 -2.20 -0.57
C LYS A 55 -6.47 -1.07 0.04
N VAL A 56 -5.75 -0.37 -0.83
CA VAL A 56 -4.90 0.75 -0.44
C VAL A 56 -5.41 2.04 -1.08
N CYS A 57 -5.28 3.15 -0.36
CA CYS A 57 -5.53 4.49 -0.89
C CYS A 57 -4.21 5.25 -0.94
N MET A 58 -3.79 5.60 -2.15
CA MET A 58 -2.63 6.44 -2.40
C MET A 58 -3.07 7.66 -3.22
N TYR A 59 -2.56 8.84 -2.84
CA TYR A 59 -2.81 10.06 -3.59
C TYR A 59 -1.63 10.27 -4.53
N VAL A 60 -1.81 9.90 -5.79
CA VAL A 60 -0.82 10.21 -6.84
C VAL A 60 -1.13 11.62 -7.31
N ILE A 61 -0.23 12.58 -7.04
CA ILE A 61 -0.37 13.92 -7.61
C ILE A 61 0.05 13.81 -9.07
N GLY A 62 -0.95 13.85 -9.97
CA GLY A 62 -0.73 13.93 -11.41
C GLY A 62 0.02 15.22 -11.76
N ASN A 63 1.01 15.08 -12.64
CA ASN A 63 1.73 16.21 -13.25
C ASN A 63 0.92 16.76 -14.42
#